data_AF-A0A8B4GGT3-F1
#
_entry.id   AF-A0A8B4GGT3-F1
#
_cell.length_a   1.000
_cell.length_b   1.000
_cell.length_c   1.000
_cell.angle_alpha   90.00
_cell.angle_beta   90.00
_cell.angle_gamma   90.00
#
_symmetry.space_group_name_H-M   'P 1'
#
loop_
_entity.id
_entity.type
_entity.pdbx_description
1 polymer ?
#
loop_
_entity_poly.entity_id
_entity_poly.type
_entity_poly.pdbx_seq_one_letter_code
_entity_poly.pdbx_strand_id
1 'polypeptide(L)'
;MTPNPINQAIRTMAQSPNGGYAASAAMLGMTTAALENRLYEVKGQRIGIAEAMLLQRLTDRTDFAAAVAAESGGVFVPVPEMDAAALLGEDIRDHLHGAVEELGQLFVQWRESTADGFLSRSESAELWAQVRSVVNRLVSVAALTDRIYGDFSDAAEKP
;
A
#
# COMPACT_ATOMS: atom_id res chain seq x y z
N MET A 1 -19.11 14.90 -13.13
CA MET A 1 -17.90 15.08 -12.29
C MET A 1 -17.47 13.69 -11.87
N THR A 2 -16.34 13.20 -12.38
CA THR A 2 -15.80 11.88 -12.01
C THR A 2 -15.53 11.88 -10.50
N PRO A 3 -15.89 10.83 -9.74
CA PRO A 3 -15.58 10.76 -8.32
C PRO A 3 -14.08 10.94 -8.10
N ASN A 4 -13.70 11.77 -7.13
CA ASN A 4 -12.30 11.91 -6.71
C ASN A 4 -11.81 10.54 -6.19
N PRO A 5 -10.81 9.90 -6.82
CA PRO A 5 -10.36 8.56 -6.45
C PRO A 5 -9.81 8.50 -5.02
N ILE A 6 -9.19 9.58 -4.53
CA ILE A 6 -8.70 9.71 -3.16
C ILE A 6 -9.88 9.68 -2.17
N ASN A 7 -10.95 10.43 -2.44
CA ASN A 7 -12.12 10.42 -1.56
C ASN A 7 -12.84 9.06 -1.59
N GLN A 8 -12.89 8.40 -2.75
CA GLN A 8 -13.42 7.04 -2.85
C GLN A 8 -12.62 6.05 -2.00
N ALA A 9 -11.28 6.10 -2.05
CA ALA A 9 -10.41 5.28 -1.22
C ALA A 9 -10.66 5.50 0.28
N ILE A 10 -10.80 6.77 0.70
CA ILE A 10 -11.12 7.12 2.10
C ILE A 10 -12.48 6.55 2.52
N ARG A 11 -13.50 6.60 1.66
CA ARG A 11 -14.82 6.00 1.93
C ARG A 11 -14.72 4.48 2.10
N THR A 12 -13.97 3.82 1.23
CA THR A 12 -13.74 2.37 1.31
C THR A 12 -13.08 1.99 2.64
N MET A 13 -12.03 2.71 3.05
CA MET A 13 -11.38 2.49 4.35
C MET A 13 -12.34 2.78 5.50
N ALA A 14 -13.08 3.88 5.46
CA ALA A 14 -14.03 4.24 6.53
C ALA A 14 -15.18 3.23 6.68
N GLN A 15 -15.51 2.47 5.63
CA GLN A 15 -16.54 1.45 5.66
C GLN A 15 -16.00 0.07 6.10
N SER A 16 -14.68 -0.15 6.10
CA SER A 16 -14.08 -1.48 6.31
C SER A 16 -14.17 -2.05 7.73
N PRO A 17 -14.16 -1.26 8.83
CA PRO A 17 -14.30 -1.83 10.17
C PRO A 17 -15.63 -2.55 10.38
N ASN A 18 -15.64 -3.55 11.28
CA ASN A 18 -16.87 -4.14 11.78
C ASN A 18 -17.69 -3.07 12.53
N GLY A 19 -18.80 -2.63 11.94
CA GLY A 19 -19.57 -1.46 12.38
C GLY A 19 -19.54 -0.27 11.40
N GLY A 20 -18.81 -0.38 10.29
CA GLY A 20 -18.78 0.59 9.18
C GLY A 20 -18.43 2.00 9.63
N TYR A 21 -19.12 3.00 9.07
CA TYR A 21 -18.90 4.41 9.41
C TYR A 21 -19.08 4.73 10.89
N ALA A 22 -19.92 4.01 11.63
CA ALA A 22 -20.08 4.27 13.06
C ALA A 22 -18.80 3.95 13.86
N ALA A 23 -18.15 2.82 13.53
CA ALA A 23 -16.87 2.45 14.13
C ALA A 23 -15.77 3.45 13.74
N SER A 24 -15.65 3.78 12.46
CA SER A 24 -14.69 4.76 11.96
C SER A 24 -14.88 6.15 12.57
N ALA A 25 -16.13 6.59 12.77
CA ALA A 25 -16.42 7.87 13.41
C ALA A 25 -15.97 7.89 14.88
N ALA A 26 -16.22 6.81 15.62
CA ALA A 26 -15.76 6.65 17.00
C ALA A 26 -14.22 6.67 17.09
N MET A 27 -13.54 5.96 16.17
CA MET A 27 -12.07 5.94 16.06
C MET A 27 -11.49 7.32 15.78
N LEU A 28 -12.19 8.15 15.01
CA LEU A 28 -11.82 9.53 14.71
C LEU A 28 -12.30 10.55 15.75
N GLY A 29 -12.95 10.10 16.84
CA GLY A 29 -13.45 10.99 17.89
C GLY A 29 -14.55 11.94 17.43
N MET A 30 -15.39 11.53 16.48
CA MET A 30 -16.49 12.34 15.93
C MET A 30 -17.80 11.55 15.83
N THR A 31 -18.90 12.25 15.54
CA THR A 31 -20.20 11.60 15.29
C THR A 31 -20.24 10.99 13.89
N THR A 32 -21.03 9.93 13.70
CA THR A 32 -21.24 9.30 12.38
C THR A 32 -21.69 10.32 11.33
N ALA A 33 -22.65 11.19 11.69
CA ALA A 33 -23.12 12.25 10.78
C ALA A 33 -22.01 13.24 10.40
N ALA A 34 -21.10 13.57 11.34
CA ALA A 34 -19.97 14.44 11.04
C ALA A 34 -18.95 13.76 10.12
N LEU A 35 -18.74 12.45 10.25
CA LEU A 35 -17.92 11.67 9.33
C LEU A 35 -18.56 11.63 7.93
N GLU A 36 -19.84 11.26 7.83
CA GLU A 36 -20.57 11.18 6.56
C GLU A 36 -20.58 12.53 5.83
N ASN A 37 -20.83 13.62 6.54
CA ASN A 37 -20.77 14.96 5.95
C ASN A 37 -19.41 15.27 5.32
N ARG A 38 -18.30 14.86 5.96
CA ARG A 38 -16.94 15.03 5.41
C ARG A 38 -16.69 14.09 4.22
N LEU A 39 -17.10 12.82 4.31
CA LEU A 39 -16.94 11.83 3.24
C LEU A 39 -17.72 12.22 1.97
N TYR A 40 -18.93 12.74 2.13
CA TYR A 40 -19.81 13.16 1.03
C TYR A 40 -19.68 14.63 0.64
N GLU A 41 -18.69 15.32 1.21
CA GLU A 41 -18.38 16.72 0.94
C GLU A 41 -19.56 17.69 1.15
N VAL A 42 -20.43 17.37 2.11
CA VAL A 42 -21.63 18.14 2.43
C VAL A 42 -21.23 19.54 2.91
N LYS A 43 -21.70 20.57 2.21
CA LYS A 43 -21.39 21.98 2.46
C LYS A 43 -19.87 22.28 2.45
N GLY A 44 -19.11 21.56 1.62
CA GLY A 44 -17.67 21.78 1.46
C GLY A 44 -16.80 21.21 2.58
N GLN A 45 -17.39 20.44 3.52
CA GLN A 45 -16.62 19.68 4.50
C GLN A 45 -15.76 18.62 3.81
N ARG A 46 -14.61 18.27 4.37
CA ARG A 46 -13.71 17.27 3.79
C ARG A 46 -13.00 16.50 4.90
N ILE A 47 -12.58 15.29 4.58
CA ILE A 47 -11.62 14.56 5.41
C ILE A 47 -10.24 15.22 5.23
N GLY A 48 -9.62 15.60 6.35
CA GLY A 48 -8.27 16.12 6.37
C GLY A 48 -7.23 15.01 6.19
N ILE A 49 -6.00 15.38 5.80
CA ILE A 49 -4.91 14.41 5.62
C ILE A 49 -4.63 13.63 6.91
N ALA A 50 -4.66 14.30 8.08
CA ALA A 50 -4.43 13.65 9.37
C ALA A 50 -5.50 12.59 9.70
N GLU A 51 -6.77 12.87 9.39
CA GLU A 51 -7.89 11.94 9.57
C GLU A 51 -7.78 10.76 8.60
N ALA A 52 -7.43 10.99 7.34
CA ALA A 52 -7.19 9.94 6.36
C ALA A 52 -6.02 9.02 6.75
N MET A 53 -4.91 9.60 7.24
CA MET A 53 -3.77 8.85 7.78
C MET A 53 -4.14 8.05 9.03
N LEU A 54 -5.00 8.58 9.90
CA LEU A 54 -5.48 7.86 11.08
C LEU A 54 -6.38 6.68 10.68
N LEU A 55 -7.32 6.88 9.76
CA LEU A 55 -8.15 5.79 9.20
C LEU A 55 -7.27 4.70 8.61
N GLN A 56 -6.28 5.07 7.79
CA GLN A 56 -5.35 4.14 7.17
C GLN A 56 -4.68 3.22 8.22
N ARG A 57 -4.06 3.82 9.25
CA ARG A 57 -3.38 3.08 10.32
C ARG A 57 -4.33 2.19 11.12
N LEU A 58 -5.49 2.69 11.50
CA LEU A 58 -6.39 1.93 12.36
C LEU A 58 -7.17 0.83 11.62
N THR A 59 -7.16 0.84 10.29
CA THR A 59 -7.80 -0.17 9.46
C THR A 59 -6.82 -1.18 8.86
N ASP A 60 -5.50 -1.00 9.08
CA ASP A 60 -4.44 -1.79 8.41
C ASP A 60 -4.60 -1.82 6.88
N ARG A 61 -5.05 -0.69 6.33
CA ARG A 61 -5.25 -0.51 4.89
C ARG A 61 -4.29 0.54 4.36
N THR A 62 -4.13 0.61 3.04
CA THR A 62 -3.26 1.61 2.39
C THR A 62 -3.92 2.31 1.19
N ASP A 63 -5.25 2.20 1.06
CA ASP A 63 -6.00 2.72 -0.09
C ASP A 63 -5.78 4.23 -0.30
N PHE A 64 -5.67 5.01 0.78
CA PHE A 64 -5.41 6.45 0.67
C PHE A 64 -4.02 6.73 0.08
N ALA A 65 -2.97 6.07 0.57
CA ALA A 65 -1.63 6.24 0.02
C ALA A 65 -1.56 5.76 -1.44
N ALA A 66 -2.22 4.64 -1.77
CA ALA A 66 -2.31 4.13 -3.13
C ALA A 66 -3.04 5.09 -4.07
N ALA A 67 -4.14 5.69 -3.63
CA ALA A 67 -4.88 6.66 -4.44
C ALA A 67 -4.09 7.96 -4.64
N VAL A 68 -3.38 8.45 -3.62
CA VAL A 68 -2.50 9.62 -3.73
C VAL A 68 -1.34 9.35 -4.70
N ALA A 69 -0.72 8.16 -4.63
CA ALA A 69 0.33 7.77 -5.55
C ALA A 69 -0.18 7.70 -6.99
N ALA A 70 -1.35 7.08 -7.21
CA ALA A 70 -1.96 6.98 -8.53
C ALA A 70 -2.31 8.35 -9.14
N GLU A 71 -2.89 9.26 -8.33
CA GLU A 71 -3.16 10.65 -8.76
C GLU A 71 -1.88 11.40 -9.13
N SER A 72 -0.76 11.03 -8.49
CA SER A 72 0.58 11.58 -8.77
C SER A 72 1.30 10.90 -9.94
N GLY A 73 0.65 9.95 -10.63
CA GLY A 73 1.26 9.16 -11.72
C GLY A 73 2.23 8.07 -11.25
N GLY A 74 2.21 7.72 -9.97
CA GLY A 74 3.06 6.70 -9.36
C GLY A 74 2.29 5.48 -8.85
N VAL A 75 3.02 4.56 -8.21
CA VAL A 75 2.47 3.37 -7.54
C VAL A 75 2.93 3.38 -6.09
N PHE A 76 2.00 3.12 -5.17
CA PHE A 76 2.35 2.89 -3.78
C PHE A 76 2.81 1.44 -3.60
N VAL A 77 3.96 1.28 -2.94
CA VAL A 77 4.59 -0.01 -2.63
C VAL A 77 4.78 -0.04 -1.12
N PRO A 78 4.01 -0.85 -0.37
CA PRO A 78 4.18 -0.93 1.08
C PRO A 78 5.56 -1.50 1.42
N VAL A 79 6.19 -0.92 2.44
CA VAL A 79 7.36 -1.52 3.08
C VAL A 79 6.83 -2.53 4.11
N PRO A 80 7.27 -3.79 4.09
CA PRO A 80 6.81 -4.78 5.06
C PRO A 80 7.20 -4.38 6.49
N GLU A 81 6.25 -4.48 7.42
CA GLU A 81 6.55 -4.47 8.84
C GLU A 81 7.12 -5.84 9.21
N MET A 82 8.31 -5.90 9.81
CA MET A 82 8.85 -7.17 10.30
C MET A 82 8.33 -7.45 11.71
N ASP A 83 7.78 -8.65 11.91
CA ASP A 83 7.74 -9.22 13.26
C ASP A 83 9.12 -9.79 13.63
N ALA A 84 9.39 -9.91 14.93
CA ALA A 84 10.68 -10.42 15.42
C ALA A 84 10.95 -11.90 15.01
N ALA A 85 9.94 -12.62 14.52
CA ALA A 85 10.06 -14.00 14.05
C ALA A 85 10.58 -14.08 12.60
N ALA A 86 10.30 -13.08 11.76
CA ALA A 86 10.83 -12.97 10.40
C ALA A 86 12.37 -12.85 10.35
N LEU A 87 13.00 -12.34 11.43
CA LEU A 87 14.47 -12.29 11.59
C LEU A 87 15.10 -13.65 11.91
N LEU A 88 14.31 -14.65 12.33
CA LEU A 88 14.82 -15.92 12.85
C LEU A 88 14.75 -17.08 11.85
N GLY A 89 14.20 -16.89 10.64
CA GLY A 89 13.89 -18.02 9.77
C GLY A 89 13.98 -17.87 8.25
N GLU A 90 14.09 -16.67 7.69
CA GLU A 90 14.23 -16.49 6.23
C GLU A 90 15.53 -15.76 5.91
N ASP A 91 16.42 -16.42 5.17
CA ASP A 91 17.66 -15.80 4.70
C ASP A 91 17.28 -14.67 3.74
N ILE A 92 17.84 -13.47 3.91
CA ILE A 92 17.69 -12.37 2.96
C ILE A 92 18.02 -12.82 1.52
N ARG A 93 18.91 -13.80 1.39
CA ARG A 93 19.20 -14.49 0.12
C ARG A 93 17.96 -15.14 -0.48
N ASP A 94 17.10 -15.77 0.31
CA ASP A 94 15.89 -16.45 -0.19
C ASP A 94 14.86 -15.43 -0.68
N HIS A 95 14.74 -14.27 -0.01
CA HIS A 95 13.97 -13.14 -0.53
C HIS A 95 14.54 -12.62 -1.86
N LEU A 96 15.85 -12.44 -1.95
CA LEU A 96 16.50 -11.97 -3.17
C LEU A 96 16.37 -13.00 -4.31
N HIS A 97 16.58 -14.28 -4.02
CA HIS A 97 16.48 -15.36 -4.99
C HIS A 97 15.08 -15.41 -5.60
N GLY A 98 14.04 -15.44 -4.76
CA GLY A 98 12.69 -15.49 -5.29
C GLY A 98 12.23 -14.20 -5.96
N ALA A 99 12.81 -13.02 -5.65
CA ALA A 99 12.58 -11.82 -6.45
C ALA A 99 13.10 -11.99 -7.89
N VAL A 100 14.26 -12.66 -8.06
CA VAL A 100 14.82 -12.98 -9.38
C VAL A 100 13.95 -14.03 -10.11
N GLU A 101 13.46 -15.04 -9.40
CA GLU A 101 12.54 -16.04 -9.98
C GLU A 101 11.23 -15.40 -10.46
N GLU A 102 10.60 -14.56 -9.64
CA GLU A 102 9.37 -13.84 -9.99
C GLU A 102 9.58 -12.88 -11.17
N LEU A 103 10.76 -12.25 -11.25
CA LEU A 103 11.15 -11.44 -12.41
C LEU A 103 11.29 -12.30 -13.67
N GLY A 104 11.86 -13.49 -13.56
CA GLY A 104 11.91 -14.47 -14.66
C GLY A 104 10.51 -14.87 -15.14
N GLN A 105 9.58 -15.13 -14.21
CA GLN A 105 8.18 -15.42 -14.54
C GLN A 105 7.49 -14.24 -15.20
N LEU A 106 7.75 -13.00 -14.73
CA LEU A 106 7.24 -11.78 -15.35
C LEU A 106 7.68 -11.66 -16.81
N PHE A 107 8.93 -12.01 -17.14
CA PHE A 107 9.40 -12.00 -18.53
C PHE A 107 8.66 -13.01 -19.41
N VAL A 108 8.38 -14.21 -18.90
CA VAL A 108 7.62 -15.23 -19.64
C VAL A 108 6.20 -14.73 -19.90
N GLN A 109 5.52 -14.25 -18.86
CA GLN A 109 4.16 -13.71 -18.96
C GLN A 109 4.10 -12.53 -19.92
N TRP A 110 5.03 -11.57 -19.81
CA TRP A 110 5.08 -10.41 -20.70
C TRP A 110 5.19 -10.83 -22.18
N ARG A 111 6.04 -11.81 -22.50
CA ARG A 111 6.20 -12.31 -23.87
C ARG A 111 4.91 -12.96 -24.38
N GLU A 112 4.22 -13.71 -23.52
CA GLU A 112 2.96 -14.38 -23.88
C GLU A 112 1.83 -13.37 -24.08
N SER A 113 1.64 -12.43 -23.14
CA SER A 113 0.60 -11.40 -23.19
C SER A 113 0.82 -10.31 -24.24
N THR A 114 2.00 -10.25 -24.87
CA THR A 114 2.29 -9.29 -25.96
C THR A 114 2.45 -9.96 -27.31
N ALA A 115 2.30 -11.30 -27.39
CA ALA A 115 2.56 -12.07 -28.59
C ALA A 115 1.67 -11.69 -29.78
N ASP A 116 0.44 -11.24 -29.51
CA ASP A 116 -0.54 -10.82 -30.52
C ASP A 116 -0.53 -9.30 -30.77
N GLY A 117 0.32 -8.55 -30.06
CA GLY A 117 0.42 -7.09 -30.13
C GLY A 117 -0.69 -6.33 -29.40
N PHE A 118 -1.58 -6.99 -28.66
CA PHE A 118 -2.68 -6.37 -27.93
C PHE A 118 -2.75 -6.84 -26.48
N LEU A 119 -2.70 -5.90 -25.53
CA LEU A 119 -2.88 -6.23 -24.13
C LEU A 119 -4.35 -6.03 -23.73
N SER A 120 -5.05 -7.12 -23.43
CA SER A 120 -6.41 -7.06 -22.89
C SER A 120 -6.43 -6.47 -21.47
N ARG A 121 -7.62 -6.10 -20.98
CA ARG A 121 -7.77 -5.61 -19.59
C ARG A 121 -7.36 -6.65 -18.55
N SER A 122 -7.66 -7.92 -18.79
CA SER A 122 -7.28 -9.02 -17.91
C SER A 122 -5.77 -9.22 -17.90
N GLU A 123 -5.12 -9.28 -19.07
CA GLU A 123 -3.67 -9.43 -19.16
C GLU A 123 -2.94 -8.24 -18.54
N SER A 124 -3.45 -7.02 -18.76
CA SER A 124 -2.92 -5.84 -18.10
C SER A 124 -3.02 -5.94 -16.59
N ALA A 125 -4.16 -6.37 -16.05
CA ALA A 125 -4.35 -6.53 -14.61
C ALA A 125 -3.42 -7.58 -14.01
N GLU A 126 -3.24 -8.72 -14.68
CA GLU A 126 -2.34 -9.80 -14.28
C GLU A 126 -0.87 -9.37 -14.35
N LEU A 127 -0.45 -8.72 -15.44
CA LEU A 127 0.90 -8.17 -15.58
C LEU A 127 1.20 -7.17 -14.46
N TRP A 128 0.27 -6.25 -14.18
CA TRP A 128 0.42 -5.29 -13.10
C TRP A 128 0.44 -5.95 -11.71
N ALA A 129 -0.27 -7.06 -11.52
CA ALA A 129 -0.20 -7.82 -10.28
C ALA A 129 1.18 -8.47 -10.09
N GLN A 130 1.73 -9.07 -11.13
CA GLN A 130 3.07 -9.65 -11.10
C GLN A 130 4.16 -8.59 -10.90
N VAL A 131 4.08 -7.45 -11.58
CA VAL A 131 5.00 -6.31 -11.38
C VAL A 131 4.98 -5.83 -9.92
N ARG A 132 3.79 -5.68 -9.33
CA ARG A 132 3.66 -5.30 -7.90
C ARG A 132 4.29 -6.33 -6.98
N SER A 133 4.13 -7.63 -7.25
CA SER A 133 4.76 -8.70 -6.46
C SER A 133 6.28 -8.57 -6.46
N VAL A 134 6.89 -8.48 -7.66
CA VAL A 134 8.33 -8.34 -7.83
C VAL A 134 8.86 -7.10 -7.11
N VAL A 135 8.22 -5.94 -7.31
CA VAL A 135 8.65 -4.68 -6.70
C VAL A 135 8.52 -4.71 -5.18
N ASN A 136 7.41 -5.24 -4.64
CA ASN A 136 7.24 -5.43 -3.20
C ASN A 136 8.38 -6.27 -2.63
N ARG A 137 8.73 -7.38 -3.30
CA ARG A 137 9.80 -8.27 -2.82
C ARG A 137 11.18 -7.62 -2.88
N LEU A 138 11.46 -6.82 -3.90
CA LEU A 138 12.69 -6.02 -3.98
C LEU A 138 12.77 -4.97 -2.86
N VAL A 139 11.65 -4.30 -2.56
CA VAL A 139 11.57 -3.38 -1.42
C VAL A 139 11.78 -4.11 -0.09
N SER A 140 11.24 -5.31 0.08
CA SER A 140 11.53 -6.16 1.24
C SER A 140 13.02 -6.46 1.37
N VAL A 141 13.69 -6.85 0.28
CA VAL A 141 15.15 -7.09 0.30
C VAL A 141 15.90 -5.83 0.70
N ALA A 142 15.55 -4.66 0.16
CA ALA A 142 16.20 -3.40 0.51
C ALA A 142 16.00 -3.06 2.00
N ALA A 143 14.78 -3.15 2.51
CA ALA A 143 14.45 -2.90 3.91
C ALA A 143 15.17 -3.88 4.86
N LEU A 144 15.24 -5.17 4.51
CA LEU A 144 15.98 -6.17 5.26
C LEU A 144 17.48 -5.92 5.23
N THR A 145 18.03 -5.53 4.08
CA THR A 145 19.45 -5.23 3.92
C THR A 145 19.84 -4.06 4.81
N ASP A 146 19.09 -2.96 4.74
CA ASP A 146 19.31 -1.77 5.57
C ASP A 146 19.19 -2.10 7.06
N ARG A 147 18.27 -2.98 7.44
CA ARG A 147 18.11 -3.33 8.86
C ARG A 147 19.21 -4.25 9.41
N ILE A 148 19.73 -5.17 8.61
CA ILE A 148 20.77 -6.15 9.00
C ILE A 148 22.17 -5.54 8.92
N TYR A 149 22.44 -4.78 7.86
CA TYR A 149 23.77 -4.26 7.54
C TYR A 149 23.88 -2.75 7.68
N GLY A 150 22.75 -2.03 7.76
CA GLY A 150 22.75 -0.60 8.00
C GLY A 150 23.21 -0.31 9.42
N ASP A 151 24.11 0.65 9.53
CA ASP A 151 24.72 1.02 10.78
C ASP A 151 23.73 1.83 11.63
N PHE A 152 23.13 1.20 12.64
CA PHE A 152 22.44 1.94 13.70
C PHE A 152 23.44 2.43 14.78
N SER A 153 24.75 2.53 14.48
CA SER A 153 25.76 3.03 15.44
C SER A 153 25.89 4.56 15.55
N ASP A 154 25.12 5.36 14.82
CA ASP A 154 25.09 6.83 15.05
C ASP A 154 24.28 7.25 16.30
N ALA A 155 23.79 6.30 17.11
CA ALA A 155 23.14 6.58 18.40
C ALA A 155 24.07 6.36 19.62
N ALA A 156 25.34 6.00 19.44
CA ALA A 156 26.26 5.68 20.53
C ALA A 156 27.54 6.54 20.60
N GLU A 157 27.65 7.63 19.84
CA GLU A 157 28.66 8.67 20.09
C GLU A 157 28.04 9.98 20.57
N LYS A 158 27.79 10.03 21.88
CA LYS A 158 28.14 11.18 22.72
C LYS A 158 28.43 10.70 24.14
N PRO A 159 29.46 11.23 24.80
CA PRO A 159 29.71 12.67 24.97
C PRO A 159 30.88 13.25 24.19
#